data_AF-A0A6I0ELW4-F1
#
_entry.id   AF-A0A6I0ELW4-F1
#
_cell.length_a   1.000
_cell.length_b   1.000
_cell.length_c   1.000
_cell.angle_alpha   90.00
_cell.angle_beta   90.00
_cell.angle_gamma   90.00
#
_symmetry.space_group_name_H-M   'P 1'
#
loop_
_entity.id
_entity.type
_entity.pdbx_description
1 polymer ?
#
loop_
_entity_poly.entity_id
_entity_poly.type
_entity_poly.pdbx_seq_one_letter_code
_entity_poly.pdbx_strand_id
1 'polypeptide(L)' 'MGLSGWHLLILALVALLIFGGSGRISSIMGDMAKGIKSFKKGLSEDDDTDKPEARPIEPRVIDQRPVKSSERDTTKTG' A
#
# COMPACT_ATOMS: atom_id res chain seq x y z
N MET A 1 -7.73 39.76 3.24
CA MET A 1 -6.41 39.17 2.94
C MET A 1 -6.48 37.70 3.30
N GLY A 2 -7.17 36.93 2.46
CA GLY A 2 -7.56 35.56 2.78
C GLY A 2 -6.37 34.62 2.76
N LEU A 3 -6.47 33.52 3.51
CA LEU A 3 -5.55 32.40 3.50
C LEU A 3 -5.63 31.72 2.12
N SER A 4 -5.09 32.38 1.10
CA SER A 4 -4.93 31.83 -0.25
C SER A 4 -4.10 30.56 -0.12
N GLY A 5 -4.43 29.50 -0.87
CA GLY A 5 -3.79 28.19 -0.81
C GLY A 5 -2.25 28.24 -0.89
N TRP A 6 -1.68 29.35 -1.37
CA TRP A 6 -0.26 29.67 -1.28
C TRP A 6 0.31 29.63 0.14
N HIS A 7 -0.43 30.14 1.13
CA HIS A 7 -0.02 30.12 2.55
C HIS A 7 -0.01 28.71 3.11
N LEU A 8 -0.98 27.87 2.73
CA LEU A 8 -1.02 26.47 3.17
C LEU A 8 0.14 25.67 2.57
N LEU A 9 0.51 25.93 1.31
CA LEU A 9 1.66 25.29 0.67
C LEU A 9 2.98 25.67 1.36
N ILE A 10 3.16 26.96 1.68
CA ILE A 10 4.32 27.45 2.43
C ILE A 10 4.36 26.84 3.85
N LEU A 11 3.22 26.78 4.54
CA LEU A 11 3.13 26.18 5.87
C LEU A 11 3.46 24.68 5.85
N ALA A 12 2.96 23.95 4.84
CA ALA A 12 3.26 22.53 4.67
C ALA A 12 4.75 22.29 4.41
N LEU A 13 5.42 23.15 3.64
CA LEU A 13 6.85 23.05 3.37
C LEU A 13 7.68 23.25 4.64
N VAL A 14 7.35 24.25 5.46
CA VAL A 14 8.01 24.51 6.75
C VAL A 14 7.75 23.36 7.72
N ALA A 15 6.51 22.88 7.80
CA ALA A 15 6.16 21.73 8.64
C ALA A 15 6.93 20.47 8.23
N LEU A 16 7.06 20.19 6.93
CA LEU A 16 7.83 19.04 6.46
C LEU A 16 9.33 19.16 6.79
N LEU A 17 9.89 20.37 6.78
CA LEU A 17 11.30 20.57 7.15
C LEU A 17 11.55 20.31 8.65
N ILE A 18 10.61 20.71 9.51
CA ILE A 18 10.69 20.53 10.96
C ILE A 18 10.35 19.08 11.37
N PHE A 19 9.31 18.50 10.78
CA PHE A 19 8.79 17.18 11.16
C PHE A 19 9.34 16.02 10.30
N GLY A 20 9.88 16.30 9.11
CA GLY A 20 10.33 15.30 8.13
C GLY A 20 11.67 14.64 8.43
N GLY A 21 12.48 15.20 9.34
CA GLY A 21 13.78 14.63 9.71
C GLY A 21 13.70 13.33 10.55
N SER A 22 12.54 12.98 11.09
CA SER A 22 12.42 11.89 12.09
C SER A 22 11.88 10.56 11.54
N GLY A 23 11.51 10.48 10.26
CA GLY A 23 10.94 9.27 9.64
C GLY A 23 9.56 8.82 10.18
N ARG A 24 9.15 9.32 11.35
CA ARG A 24 7.86 9.05 12.02
C ARG A 24 6.65 9.44 11.18
N ILE A 25 6.79 10.46 10.33
CA ILE A 25 5.72 10.93 9.44
C ILE A 25 5.22 9.82 8.51
N SER A 26 6.11 8.92 8.04
CA SER A 26 5.72 7.87 7.08
C SER A 26 4.78 6.83 7.71
N SER A 27 5.04 6.42 8.95
CA SER A 27 4.19 5.47 9.66
C SER A 27 2.82 6.08 9.99
N ILE A 28 2.80 7.32 10.49
CA ILE A 28 1.57 8.01 10.89
C ILE A 28 0.73 8.37 9.65
N MET A 29 1.36 8.86 8.58
CA MET A 29 0.70 9.13 7.30
C MET A 29 0.15 7.83 6.68
N GLY A 30 0.85 6.71 6.84
CA GLY A 30 0.40 5.39 6.38
C GLY A 30 -0.88 4.92 7.10
N ASP A 31 -0.94 5.07 8.42
CA ASP A 31 -2.13 4.71 9.21
C ASP A 31 -3.30 5.67 8.94
N MET A 32 -3.01 6.97 8.79
CA MET A 32 -4.00 7.97 8.43
C MET A 32 -4.56 7.76 7.01
N ALA A 33 -3.70 7.39 6.05
CA ALA A 33 -4.11 7.07 4.68
C ALA A 33 -5.01 5.83 4.62
N LYS A 34 -4.73 4.79 5.42
CA LYS A 34 -5.62 3.63 5.54
C LYS A 34 -6.98 4.02 6.11
N GLY A 35 -7.02 4.82 7.17
CA GLY A 35 -8.27 5.31 7.77
C GLY A 35 -9.12 6.13 6.79
N ILE A 36 -8.50 7.06 6.08
CA ILE A 36 -9.19 7.89 5.07
C ILE A 36 -9.62 7.04 3.86
N LYS A 37 -8.82 6.06 3.43
CA LYS A 37 -9.18 5.14 2.33
C LYS A 37 -10.38 4.27 2.70
N SER A 38 -10.42 3.72 3.91
CA SER A 38 -11.57 2.96 4.40
C SER A 38 -12.83 3.82 4.56
N PHE A 39 -12.67 5.07 5.00
CA PHE A 39 -13.79 6.03 5.08
C PHE A 39 -14.34 6.37 3.68
N LYS A 40 -13.46 6.64 2.72
CA LYS A 40 -13.86 6.90 1.33
C LYS A 40 -14.47 5.66 0.68
N LYS A 41 -13.91 4.47 0.91
CA LYS A 41 -14.47 3.21 0.41
C LYS A 41 -15.85 2.94 1.02
N GLY A 42 -16.05 3.17 2.32
CA GLY A 42 -17.37 3.05 2.95
C GLY A 42 -18.40 4.03 2.39
N LEU A 43 -18.00 5.29 2.09
CA LEU A 43 -18.87 6.25 1.41
C LEU A 43 -19.13 5.89 -0.05
N SER A 44 -18.14 5.33 -0.76
CA SER A 44 -18.29 4.94 -2.17
C SER A 44 -18.97 3.57 -2.35
N GLU A 45 -18.98 2.70 -1.35
CA GLU A 45 -19.75 1.43 -1.38
C GLU A 45 -21.26 1.67 -1.36
N ASP A 46 -21.72 2.82 -0.85
CA ASP A 46 -23.13 3.26 -0.98
C ASP A 46 -23.48 3.74 -2.42
N ASP A 47 -22.48 4.09 -3.26
CA ASP A 47 -22.70 4.64 -4.61
C ASP A 47 -22.27 3.67 -5.75
N ASP A 48 -21.26 2.81 -5.55
CA ASP A 48 -20.64 2.02 -6.62
C ASP A 48 -20.28 0.58 -6.15
N THR A 49 -21.14 -0.39 -6.45
CA THR A 49 -20.97 -1.83 -6.12
C THR A 49 -19.82 -2.54 -6.88
N ASP A 50 -19.02 -1.87 -7.71
CA ASP A 50 -18.00 -2.52 -8.55
C ASP A 50 -16.68 -1.77 -8.64
N LYS A 51 -15.80 -1.93 -7.63
CA LYS A 51 -14.36 -1.78 -7.89
C LYS A 51 -13.51 -2.72 -7.05
N PRO A 52 -12.77 -3.66 -7.66
CA PRO A 52 -11.87 -4.52 -6.92
C PRO A 52 -10.77 -3.67 -6.30
N GLU A 53 -10.65 -3.75 -4.97
CA GLU A 53 -9.58 -3.10 -4.23
C GLU A 53 -8.22 -3.54 -4.78
N ALA A 54 -7.40 -2.55 -5.09
CA ALA A 54 -5.98 -2.73 -5.37
C ALA A 54 -5.35 -3.52 -4.21
N ARG A 55 -5.20 -4.83 -4.44
CA ARG A 55 -4.51 -5.75 -3.56
C ARG A 55 -3.10 -5.19 -3.36
N PRO A 56 -2.59 -5.08 -2.13
CA PRO A 56 -1.19 -4.77 -1.91
C PRO A 56 -0.38 -5.74 -2.77
N ILE A 57 0.52 -5.19 -3.58
CA ILE A 57 1.46 -5.96 -4.39
C ILE A 57 2.38 -6.63 -3.36
N GLU A 58 1.98 -7.81 -2.89
CA GLU A 58 2.88 -8.67 -2.12
C GLU A 58 4.05 -8.96 -3.07
N PRO A 59 5.28 -8.57 -2.73
CA PRO A 59 6.44 -8.93 -3.53
C PRO A 59 6.46 -10.45 -3.55
N ARG A 60 6.15 -11.06 -4.69
CA ARG A 60 6.38 -12.48 -4.90
C ARG A 60 7.89 -12.66 -4.80
N VAL A 61 8.38 -12.98 -3.60
CA VAL A 61 9.69 -13.56 -3.41
C VAL A 61 9.64 -14.87 -4.19
N ILE A 62 10.26 -14.87 -5.36
CA ILE A 62 10.52 -16.09 -6.13
C ILE A 62 11.47 -16.88 -5.24
N ASP A 63 10.88 -17.76 -4.41
CA ASP A 63 11.56 -18.69 -3.55
C ASP A 63 12.29 -19.69 -4.45
N GLN A 64 13.54 -19.37 -4.77
CA GLN A 64 14.49 -20.27 -5.41
C GLN A 64 14.76 -21.41 -4.42
N ARG A 65 13.94 -22.47 -4.44
CA ARG A 65 14.32 -23.74 -3.82
C ARG A 65 15.10 -24.60 -4.82
N PRO A 66 16.42 -24.80 -4.63
CA PRO A 66 17.13 -25.84 -5.34
C PRO A 66 16.75 -27.21 -4.74
N VAL A 67 16.41 -28.13 -5.64
CA VAL A 67 16.55 -29.60 -5.56
C VAL A 67 15.90 -30.33 -4.37
N LYS A 68 14.92 -31.18 -4.68
CA LYS A 68 14.93 -32.56 -4.17
C LYS A 68 14.20 -33.51 -5.13
N SER A 69 14.98 -34.41 -5.71
CA SER A 69 14.52 -35.63 -6.38
C SER A 69 13.44 -36.34 -5.56
N SER A 70 12.41 -36.80 -6.24
CA SER A 70 11.65 -37.98 -5.81
C SER A 70 11.21 -38.73 -7.05
N GLU A 71 12.05 -39.69 -7.46
CA GLU A 71 11.68 -41.09 -7.61
C GLU A 71 10.16 -41.33 -7.70
N ARG A 72 9.68 -41.65 -8.90
CA ARG A 72 8.45 -42.40 -9.15
C ARG A 72 8.58 -43.13 -10.48
N ASP A 73 9.21 -44.29 -10.40
CA ASP A 73 8.67 -45.57 -10.87
C ASP A 73 7.80 -45.49 -12.14
N THR A 74 8.43 -45.66 -13.31
CA THR A 74 7.74 -46.02 -14.55
C THR A 74 7.90 -47.52 -14.78
N THR A 75 7.42 -48.34 -13.86
CA THR A 75 7.09 -49.73 -14.17
C THR A 75 5.68 -49.78 -14.76
N LYS A 76 5.58 -50.23 -16.02
CA LYS A 76 4.48 -51.01 -16.63
C LYS A 76 3.76 -50.38 -17.84
N THR A 77 3.88 -51.14 -18.94
CA THR A 77 2.96 -51.31 -20.09
C THR A 77 3.21 -50.45 -21.34
N GLY A 78 3.65 -51.15 -22.39
CA GLY A 78 3.73 -50.67 -23.78
C GLY A 78 4.76 -51.46 -24.55
#